data_AF-A0A150V9U5-F1
#
_entry.id   AF-A0A150V9U5-F1
#
_cell.length_a   1.000
_cell.length_b   1.000
_cell.length_c   1.000
_cell.angle_alpha   90.00
_cell.angle_beta   90.00
_cell.angle_gamma   90.00
#
_symmetry.space_group_name_H-M   'P 1'
#
loop_
_entity.id
_entity.type
_entity.pdbx_description
1 polymer ?
#
loop_
_entity_poly.entity_id
_entity_poly.type
_entity_poly.pdbx_seq_one_letter_code
_entity_poly.pdbx_strand_id
1 'polypeptide(L)'
;LRHSSTTTNPPPKPRVLAKPDRFNPPSHPSRLRTRPPPKYYGPALTPEELAAQKTKKYPHMMPPEGTFMYWFLTNRSIHVYITIGILVTLTGGIWLTEFLRTTPYRAMLPPNSLLWEHPITFLRQWWDVFEMHVAYTTAQTAERRRLKTEDVRKRAEYRKAHGLEEAGE
;
A
#
# COMPACT_ATOMS: atom_id res chain seq x y z
N LEU A 1 54.27 35.06 43.10
CA LEU A 1 53.64 35.03 41.77
C LEU A 1 52.50 34.01 41.81
N ARG A 2 51.23 34.46 41.79
CA ARG A 2 50.04 33.60 41.70
C ARG A 2 49.21 34.09 40.51
N HIS A 3 48.85 33.17 39.62
CA HIS A 3 48.11 33.43 38.39
C HIS A 3 46.60 33.49 38.68
N SER A 4 45.93 34.50 38.09
CA SER A 4 44.48 34.69 38.12
C SER A 4 43.85 34.07 36.87
N SER A 5 43.00 33.06 37.02
CA SER A 5 42.23 32.46 35.93
C SER A 5 40.95 33.27 35.68
N THR A 6 40.89 33.99 34.57
CA THR A 6 39.66 34.68 34.12
C THR A 6 38.76 33.67 33.40
N THR A 7 37.71 33.20 34.07
CA THR A 7 36.63 32.44 33.43
C THR A 7 35.67 33.42 32.76
N THR A 8 35.75 33.54 31.44
CA THR A 8 34.78 34.31 30.62
C THR A 8 33.47 33.54 30.53
N ASN A 9 32.43 34.01 31.24
CA ASN A 9 31.07 33.48 31.08
C ASN A 9 30.46 33.96 29.75
N PRO A 10 29.82 33.07 28.97
CA PRO A 10 29.15 33.47 27.73
C PRO A 10 27.91 34.34 28.01
N PRO A 11 27.54 35.24 27.09
CA PRO A 11 26.45 36.20 27.30
C PRO A 11 25.07 35.50 27.43
N PRO A 12 24.16 36.03 28.26
CA PRO A 12 22.88 35.40 28.54
C PRO A 12 21.97 35.39 27.30
N LYS A 13 21.43 34.21 26.96
CA LYS A 13 20.49 34.04 25.84
C LYS A 13 19.20 34.82 26.09
N PRO A 14 18.60 35.47 25.06
CA PRO A 14 17.36 36.22 25.21
C PRO A 14 16.21 35.28 25.62
N ARG A 15 15.43 35.68 26.64
CA ARG A 15 14.24 34.94 27.11
C ARG A 15 13.13 35.05 26.06
N VAL A 16 13.05 34.06 25.18
CA VAL A 16 11.95 33.92 24.21
C VAL A 16 10.81 33.17 24.88
N LEU A 17 9.61 33.79 24.89
CA LEU A 17 8.39 33.16 25.39
C LEU A 17 8.08 31.91 24.55
N ALA A 18 7.79 30.78 25.21
CA ALA A 18 7.37 29.57 24.51
C ALA A 18 6.12 29.88 23.67
N LYS A 19 6.11 29.45 22.41
CA LYS A 19 4.94 29.59 21.56
C LYS A 19 3.77 28.86 22.23
N PRO A 20 2.56 29.45 22.26
CA PRO A 20 1.40 28.79 22.84
C PRO A 20 1.12 27.49 22.11
N ASP A 21 0.72 26.46 22.87
CA ASP A 21 0.36 25.17 22.29
C ASP A 21 -0.75 25.36 21.26
N ARG A 22 -0.54 24.76 20.08
CA ARG A 22 -1.52 24.81 18.99
C ARG A 22 -2.82 24.19 19.48
N PHE A 23 -3.93 24.93 19.37
CA PHE A 23 -5.26 24.41 19.69
C PHE A 23 -5.55 23.22 18.78
N ASN A 24 -5.48 22.02 19.36
CA ASN A 24 -5.89 20.80 18.71
C ASN A 24 -7.33 20.54 19.16
N PRO A 25 -8.34 20.79 18.30
CA PRO A 25 -9.71 20.47 18.64
C PRO A 25 -9.77 18.96 18.98
N PRO A 26 -10.62 18.55 19.93
CA PRO A 26 -10.75 17.15 20.28
C PRO A 26 -10.99 16.35 19.00
N SER A 27 -10.04 15.48 18.64
CA SER A 27 -10.18 14.53 17.55
C SER A 27 -11.47 13.76 17.83
N HIS A 28 -12.40 13.82 16.89
CA HIS A 28 -13.70 13.18 16.99
C HIS A 28 -13.57 11.81 17.69
N PRO A 29 -14.29 11.55 18.80
CA PRO A 29 -14.06 10.35 19.58
C PRO A 29 -14.38 9.13 18.70
N SER A 30 -13.44 8.19 18.57
CA SER A 30 -13.66 6.86 17.94
C SER A 30 -14.55 5.96 18.80
N ARG A 31 -15.29 6.53 19.74
CA ARG A 31 -15.97 5.81 20.79
C ARG A 31 -17.30 5.35 20.25
N LEU A 32 -17.50 4.03 20.24
CA LEU A 32 -18.79 3.41 19.98
C LEU A 32 -19.87 4.15 20.77
N ARG A 33 -21.00 4.38 20.10
CA ARG A 33 -22.15 5.13 20.58
C ARG A 33 -22.54 4.67 21.99
N THR A 34 -22.12 5.38 23.03
CA THR A 34 -22.50 5.14 24.45
C THR A 34 -23.96 5.44 24.74
N ARG A 35 -24.77 5.75 23.72
CA ARG A 35 -26.19 6.00 23.93
C ARG A 35 -26.88 4.67 24.20
N PRO A 36 -27.65 4.55 25.30
CA PRO A 36 -28.48 3.37 25.50
C PRO A 36 -29.35 3.15 24.26
N PRO A 37 -29.66 1.89 23.92
CA PRO A 37 -30.57 1.60 22.82
C PRO A 37 -31.86 2.40 22.99
N PRO A 38 -32.52 2.79 21.88
CA PRO A 38 -33.76 3.55 21.95
C PRO A 38 -34.73 2.84 22.91
N LYS A 39 -35.19 3.57 23.93
CA LYS A 39 -36.11 3.02 24.93
C LYS A 39 -37.41 2.64 24.22
N TYR A 40 -37.75 1.37 24.25
CA TYR A 40 -39.05 0.87 23.81
C TYR A 40 -40.04 1.14 24.95
N TYR A 41 -41.05 1.97 24.70
CA TYR A 41 -42.04 2.40 25.71
C TYR A 41 -43.26 1.47 25.80
N GLY A 42 -43.22 0.30 25.15
CA GLY A 42 -44.29 -0.71 25.20
C GLY A 42 -44.03 -1.83 26.22
N PRO A 43 -44.98 -2.76 26.37
CA PRO A 43 -44.78 -3.99 27.13
C PRO A 43 -43.52 -4.73 26.69
N ALA A 44 -42.84 -5.41 27.62
CA ALA A 44 -41.67 -6.23 27.26
C ALA A 44 -42.09 -7.33 26.27
N LEU A 45 -41.38 -7.44 25.14
CA LEU A 45 -41.68 -8.45 24.14
C LEU A 45 -41.53 -9.85 24.73
N THR A 46 -42.48 -10.73 24.43
CA THR A 46 -42.37 -12.14 24.79
C THR A 46 -41.20 -12.78 24.01
N PRO A 47 -40.60 -13.87 24.52
CA PRO A 47 -39.53 -14.56 23.79
C PRO A 47 -39.98 -15.04 22.40
N GLU A 48 -41.26 -15.38 22.25
CA GLU A 48 -41.87 -15.78 20.98
C GLU A 48 -41.96 -14.60 20.00
N GLU A 49 -42.38 -13.43 20.47
CA GLU A 49 -42.44 -12.22 19.64
C GLU A 49 -41.04 -11.78 19.19
N LEU A 50 -40.03 -11.89 20.06
CA LEU A 50 -38.64 -11.63 19.70
C LEU A 50 -38.13 -12.59 18.63
N ALA A 51 -38.51 -13.88 18.69
CA ALA A 51 -38.18 -14.85 17.66
C ALA A 51 -38.88 -14.53 16.32
N ALA A 52 -40.16 -14.19 16.37
CA ALA A 52 -40.94 -13.79 15.19
C ALA A 52 -40.40 -12.51 14.54
N GLN A 53 -39.90 -11.55 15.33
CA GLN A 53 -39.34 -10.30 14.81
C GLN A 53 -38.08 -10.53 13.98
N LYS A 54 -37.26 -11.54 14.30
CA LYS A 54 -36.03 -11.86 13.56
C LYS A 54 -36.32 -12.44 12.17
N THR A 55 -37.39 -13.21 12.03
CA THR A 55 -37.73 -13.91 10.79
C THR A 55 -38.74 -13.16 9.94
N LYS A 56 -39.39 -12.12 10.47
CA LYS A 56 -40.38 -11.31 9.75
C LYS A 56 -39.75 -10.65 8.51
N LYS A 57 -40.32 -10.92 7.34
CA LYS A 57 -39.90 -10.36 6.05
C LYS A 57 -40.92 -9.32 5.58
N TYR A 58 -40.41 -8.19 5.08
CA TYR A 58 -41.19 -7.14 4.45
C TYR A 58 -40.75 -6.97 2.99
N PRO A 59 -41.57 -6.36 2.12
CA PRO A 59 -41.16 -6.01 0.77
C PRO A 59 -39.85 -5.21 0.76
N HIS A 60 -38.97 -5.46 -0.22
CA HIS A 60 -37.64 -4.83 -0.37
C HIS A 60 -36.62 -5.09 0.74
N MET A 61 -36.86 -6.07 1.62
CA MET A 61 -35.81 -6.55 2.53
C MET A 61 -34.83 -7.48 1.82
N MET A 62 -33.72 -7.79 2.51
CA MET A 62 -32.80 -8.83 2.09
C MET A 62 -33.53 -10.17 1.85
N PRO A 63 -33.07 -10.99 0.90
CA PRO A 63 -33.67 -12.28 0.61
C PRO A 63 -33.70 -13.19 1.86
N PRO A 64 -34.62 -14.16 1.93
CA PRO A 64 -34.74 -15.03 3.10
C PRO A 64 -33.51 -15.92 3.27
N GLU A 65 -33.26 -16.30 4.52
CA GLU A 65 -32.15 -17.18 4.88
C GLU A 65 -32.31 -18.53 4.18
N GLY A 66 -31.21 -19.15 3.78
CA GLY A 66 -31.22 -20.38 2.99
C GLY A 66 -31.42 -20.19 1.48
N THR A 67 -31.70 -18.96 1.01
CA THR A 67 -31.63 -18.66 -0.43
C THR A 67 -30.20 -18.45 -0.90
N PHE A 68 -29.95 -18.75 -2.18
CA PHE A 68 -28.65 -18.47 -2.81
C PHE A 68 -28.25 -17.00 -2.69
N MET A 69 -29.20 -16.08 -2.93
CA MET A 69 -28.91 -14.65 -2.89
C MET A 69 -28.54 -14.19 -1.48
N TYR A 70 -29.19 -14.74 -0.44
CA TYR A 70 -28.81 -14.47 0.94
C TYR A 70 -27.38 -14.95 1.23
N TRP A 71 -27.04 -16.18 0.82
CA TRP A 71 -25.69 -16.73 0.97
C TRP A 71 -24.64 -15.89 0.24
N PHE A 72 -24.90 -15.53 -1.02
CA PHE A 72 -23.95 -14.76 -1.83
C PHE A 72 -23.67 -13.40 -1.21
N LEU A 73 -24.72 -12.66 -0.79
CA LEU A 73 -24.61 -11.32 -0.22
C LEU A 73 -23.99 -11.29 1.19
N THR A 74 -24.19 -12.32 2.00
CA THR A 74 -23.73 -12.33 3.41
C THR A 74 -22.38 -13.02 3.59
N ASN A 75 -21.95 -13.86 2.65
CA ASN A 75 -20.71 -14.61 2.78
C ASN A 75 -19.48 -13.74 2.47
N ARG A 76 -18.78 -13.32 3.53
CA ARG A 76 -17.56 -12.49 3.42
C ARG A 76 -16.46 -13.15 2.59
N SER A 77 -16.28 -14.45 2.70
CA SER A 77 -15.18 -15.16 2.03
C SER A 77 -15.31 -15.07 0.51
N ILE A 78 -16.51 -15.21 -0.03
CA ILE A 78 -16.77 -15.12 -1.48
C ILE A 78 -16.40 -13.72 -1.99
N HIS A 79 -16.82 -12.68 -1.29
CA HIS A 79 -16.49 -11.30 -1.67
C HIS A 79 -14.98 -11.07 -1.65
N VAL A 80 -14.28 -11.62 -0.66
CA VAL A 80 -12.81 -11.54 -0.60
C VAL A 80 -12.17 -12.27 -1.77
N TYR A 81 -12.62 -13.47 -2.13
CA TYR A 81 -12.09 -14.19 -3.29
C TYR A 81 -12.37 -13.48 -4.61
N ILE A 82 -13.58 -12.93 -4.79
CA ILE A 82 -13.94 -12.18 -6.00
C ILE A 82 -13.11 -10.91 -6.11
N THR A 83 -13.02 -10.13 -5.02
CA THR A 83 -12.24 -8.87 -5.02
C THR A 83 -10.76 -9.13 -5.26
N ILE A 84 -10.15 -10.07 -4.54
CA ILE A 84 -8.75 -10.46 -4.77
C ILE A 84 -8.58 -11.02 -6.20
N GLY A 85 -9.49 -11.86 -6.68
CA GLY A 85 -9.45 -12.42 -8.02
C GLY A 85 -9.47 -11.35 -9.12
N ILE A 86 -10.33 -10.34 -8.99
CA ILE A 86 -10.39 -9.21 -9.92
C ILE A 86 -9.09 -8.39 -9.85
N LEU A 87 -8.58 -8.10 -8.65
CA LEU A 87 -7.34 -7.32 -8.50
C LEU A 87 -6.12 -8.05 -9.08
N VAL A 88 -6.02 -9.36 -8.84
CA VAL A 88 -4.93 -10.20 -9.36
C VAL A 88 -5.00 -10.30 -10.88
N THR A 89 -6.19 -10.54 -11.46
CA THR A 89 -6.35 -10.62 -12.91
C THR A 89 -6.07 -9.28 -13.60
N LEU A 90 -6.53 -8.16 -13.04
CA LEU A 90 -6.23 -6.83 -13.58
C LEU A 90 -4.73 -6.51 -13.52
N THR A 91 -4.09 -6.76 -12.38
CA THR A 91 -2.65 -6.54 -12.21
C THR A 91 -1.84 -7.42 -13.16
N GLY A 92 -2.18 -8.71 -13.26
CA GLY A 92 -1.55 -9.65 -14.19
C GLY A 92 -1.76 -9.26 -15.65
N GLY A 93 -2.95 -8.78 -16.01
CA GLY A 93 -3.26 -8.29 -17.35
C GLY A 93 -2.43 -7.06 -17.72
N ILE A 94 -2.36 -6.06 -16.84
CA ILE A 94 -1.52 -4.87 -17.04
C ILE A 94 -0.05 -5.28 -17.20
N TRP A 95 0.47 -6.11 -16.29
CA TRP A 95 1.84 -6.58 -16.33
C TRP A 95 2.16 -7.37 -17.62
N LEU A 96 1.27 -8.27 -18.04
CA LEU A 96 1.45 -9.03 -19.28
C LEU A 96 1.43 -8.12 -20.50
N THR A 97 0.52 -7.14 -20.55
CA THR A 97 0.47 -6.18 -21.67
C THR A 97 1.73 -5.32 -21.73
N GLU A 98 2.26 -4.90 -20.56
CA GLU A 98 3.50 -4.14 -20.48
C GLU A 98 4.70 -4.98 -20.92
N PHE A 99 4.81 -6.21 -20.44
CA PHE A 99 5.85 -7.16 -20.86
C PHE A 99 5.84 -7.35 -22.37
N LEU A 100 4.67 -7.63 -22.97
CA LEU A 100 4.54 -7.85 -24.41
C LEU A 100 4.87 -6.59 -25.23
N ARG A 101 4.71 -5.38 -24.68
CA ARG A 101 5.03 -4.11 -25.35
C ARG A 101 6.49 -3.71 -25.23
N THR A 102 7.12 -3.98 -24.09
CA THR A 102 8.47 -3.50 -23.76
C THR A 102 9.57 -4.53 -24.00
N THR A 103 9.22 -5.81 -24.07
CA THR A 103 10.23 -6.87 -24.20
C THR A 103 10.91 -6.85 -25.56
N PRO A 104 12.26 -6.84 -25.61
CA PRO A 104 12.99 -6.94 -26.88
C PRO A 104 12.94 -8.35 -27.47
N TYR A 105 12.59 -9.37 -26.67
CA TYR A 105 12.60 -10.78 -27.05
C TYR A 105 11.23 -11.30 -27.52
N ARG A 106 10.35 -10.41 -27.99
CA ARG A 106 8.96 -10.76 -28.36
C ARG A 106 8.87 -11.87 -29.41
N ALA A 107 9.80 -11.91 -30.36
CA ALA A 107 9.84 -12.92 -31.41
C ALA A 107 10.19 -14.33 -30.91
N MET A 108 10.77 -14.46 -29.72
CA MET A 108 11.15 -15.73 -29.11
C MET A 108 10.03 -16.36 -28.29
N LEU A 109 8.87 -15.69 -28.18
CA LEU A 109 7.73 -16.22 -27.44
C LEU A 109 7.14 -17.45 -28.15
N PRO A 110 6.73 -18.48 -27.40
CA PRO A 110 6.12 -19.66 -27.97
C PRO A 110 4.79 -19.32 -28.66
N PRO A 111 4.44 -20.01 -29.77
CA PRO A 111 3.16 -19.80 -30.43
C PRO A 111 2.00 -20.28 -29.54
N ASN A 112 0.86 -19.60 -29.60
CA ASN A 112 -0.32 -19.92 -28.78
C ASN A 112 -0.87 -21.33 -29.05
N SER A 113 -0.60 -21.93 -30.21
CA SER A 113 -0.99 -23.31 -30.52
C SER A 113 -0.27 -24.33 -29.63
N LEU A 114 0.99 -24.07 -29.27
CA LEU A 114 1.81 -24.97 -28.45
C LEU A 114 1.24 -25.13 -27.03
N LEU A 115 0.47 -24.15 -26.55
CA LEU A 115 -0.19 -24.22 -25.24
C LEU A 115 -1.13 -25.41 -25.13
N TRP A 116 -1.83 -25.76 -26.21
CA TRP A 116 -2.81 -26.84 -26.22
C TRP A 116 -2.17 -28.22 -26.44
N GLU A 117 -1.14 -28.30 -27.28
CA GLU A 117 -0.46 -29.56 -27.59
C GLU A 117 0.52 -29.96 -26.48
N HIS A 118 1.31 -29.00 -26.00
CA HIS A 118 2.37 -29.23 -25.02
C HIS A 118 2.43 -28.08 -23.99
N PRO A 119 1.50 -28.04 -23.02
CA PRO A 119 1.40 -26.93 -22.06
C PRO A 119 2.65 -26.73 -21.21
N ILE A 120 3.36 -27.82 -20.88
CA ILE A 120 4.56 -27.76 -20.05
C ILE A 120 5.73 -27.12 -20.80
N THR A 121 5.91 -27.45 -22.08
CA THR A 121 7.00 -26.87 -22.89
C THR A 121 6.72 -25.41 -23.22
N PHE A 122 5.45 -25.06 -23.50
CA PHE A 122 5.02 -23.68 -23.65
C PHE A 122 5.39 -22.84 -22.42
N LEU A 123 5.05 -23.30 -21.21
CA LEU A 123 5.35 -22.57 -19.97
C LEU A 123 6.85 -22.43 -19.73
N ARG A 124 7.65 -23.47 -20.03
CA ARG A 124 9.12 -23.40 -19.92
C ARG A 124 9.72 -22.37 -20.86
N GLN A 125 9.37 -22.43 -22.15
CA GLN A 125 9.88 -21.45 -23.13
C GLN A 125 9.45 -20.03 -22.79
N TRP A 126 8.22 -19.85 -22.32
CA TRP A 126 7.74 -18.55 -21.86
C TRP A 126 8.56 -18.03 -20.67
N TRP A 127 8.87 -18.92 -19.71
CA TRP A 127 9.71 -18.60 -18.56
C TRP A 127 11.14 -18.23 -18.96
N ASP A 128 11.75 -18.96 -19.91
CA ASP A 128 13.10 -18.66 -20.41
C ASP A 128 13.16 -17.24 -21.02
N VAL A 129 12.16 -16.87 -21.83
CA VAL A 129 12.06 -15.51 -22.40
C VAL A 129 11.84 -14.46 -21.31
N PHE A 130 11.04 -14.78 -20.29
CA PHE A 130 10.83 -13.90 -19.16
C PHE A 130 12.13 -13.67 -18.36
N GLU A 131 12.92 -14.71 -18.13
CA GLU A 131 14.23 -14.61 -17.48
C GLU A 131 15.18 -13.70 -18.27
N MET A 132 15.23 -13.84 -19.60
CA MET A 132 16.01 -12.94 -20.46
C MET A 132 15.56 -11.48 -20.34
N HIS A 133 14.25 -11.23 -20.28
CA HIS A 133 13.70 -9.89 -20.07
C HIS A 133 14.09 -9.32 -18.70
N VAL A 134 14.04 -10.12 -17.64
CA VAL A 134 14.45 -9.72 -16.29
C VAL A 134 15.96 -9.41 -16.26
N ALA A 135 16.78 -10.24 -16.89
CA ALA A 135 18.22 -10.00 -17.01
C ALA A 135 18.52 -8.68 -17.74
N TYR A 136 17.84 -8.43 -18.86
CA TYR A 136 17.96 -7.19 -19.64
C TYR A 136 17.57 -5.94 -18.83
N THR A 137 16.39 -5.96 -18.19
CA THR A 137 15.92 -4.83 -17.39
C THR A 137 16.78 -4.59 -16.15
N THR A 138 17.31 -5.65 -15.56
CA THR A 138 18.26 -5.58 -14.44
C THR A 138 19.57 -4.95 -14.88
N ALA A 139 20.14 -5.38 -16.01
CA ALA A 139 21.36 -4.80 -16.56
C ALA A 139 21.19 -3.30 -16.87
N GLN A 140 20.10 -2.92 -17.53
CA GLN A 140 19.80 -1.49 -17.77
C GLN A 140 19.65 -0.69 -16.47
N THR A 141 18.98 -1.26 -15.48
CA THR A 141 18.78 -0.58 -14.20
C THR A 141 20.10 -0.43 -13.44
N ALA A 142 20.97 -1.44 -13.51
CA ALA A 142 22.30 -1.40 -12.93
C ALA A 142 23.16 -0.30 -13.59
N GLU A 143 23.17 -0.20 -14.92
CA GLU A 143 23.87 0.88 -15.63
C GLU A 143 23.32 2.27 -15.26
N ARG A 144 22.00 2.43 -15.22
CA ARG A 144 21.39 3.70 -14.79
C ARG A 144 21.78 4.06 -13.35
N ARG A 145 21.87 3.09 -12.45
CA ARG A 145 22.32 3.31 -11.06
C ARG A 145 23.81 3.67 -11.02
N ARG A 146 24.64 2.98 -11.80
CA ARG A 146 26.07 3.25 -11.93
C ARG A 146 26.32 4.70 -12.36
N LEU A 147 25.68 5.13 -13.45
CA LEU A 147 25.80 6.52 -13.95
C LEU A 147 25.43 7.55 -12.88
N LYS A 148 24.37 7.32 -12.10
CA LYS A 148 23.99 8.20 -10.99
C LYS A 148 25.05 8.25 -9.89
N THR A 149 25.64 7.10 -9.54
CA THR A 149 26.71 7.06 -8.52
C THR A 149 27.99 7.73 -8.99
N GLU A 150 28.36 7.55 -10.27
CA GLU A 150 29.52 8.20 -10.88
C GLU A 150 29.34 9.73 -10.92
N ASP A 151 28.14 10.20 -11.25
CA ASP A 151 27.80 11.62 -11.25
C ASP A 151 27.86 12.24 -9.84
N VAL A 152 27.37 11.52 -8.82
CA VAL A 152 27.51 11.95 -7.40
C VAL A 152 28.98 12.01 -6.99
N ARG A 153 29.80 11.01 -7.36
CA ARG A 153 31.24 10.99 -7.07
C ARG A 153 31.97 12.16 -7.74
N LYS A 154 31.73 12.39 -9.03
CA LYS A 154 32.30 13.53 -9.77
C LYS A 154 31.95 14.86 -9.12
N ARG A 155 30.69 15.03 -8.68
CA ARG A 155 30.29 16.25 -7.95
C ARG A 155 31.01 16.39 -6.61
N ALA A 156 31.23 15.29 -5.89
CA ALA A 156 31.97 15.32 -4.64
C ALA A 156 33.45 15.69 -4.86
N GLU A 157 34.11 15.06 -5.83
CA GLU A 157 35.49 15.38 -6.22
C GLU A 157 35.64 16.84 -6.66
N TYR A 158 34.67 17.36 -7.43
CA TYR A 158 34.65 18.76 -7.85
C TYR A 158 34.60 19.71 -6.65
N ARG A 159 33.69 19.46 -5.68
CA ARG A 159 33.58 20.28 -4.46
C ARG A 159 34.87 20.24 -3.65
N LYS A 160 35.46 19.05 -3.47
CA LYS A 160 36.71 18.88 -2.75
C LYS A 160 37.86 19.64 -3.40
N ALA A 161 37.99 19.56 -4.74
CA ALA A 161 39.03 20.26 -5.48
C ALA A 161 38.90 21.79 -5.43
N HIS A 162 37.68 22.30 -5.26
CA HIS A 162 37.40 23.74 -5.21
C HIS A 162 37.23 24.27 -3.77
N GLY A 163 37.55 23.46 -2.74
CA GLY A 163 37.47 23.88 -1.34
C GLY A 163 36.06 24.16 -0.83
N LEU A 164 35.02 23.63 -1.48
CA LEU A 164 33.61 23.89 -1.15
C LEU A 164 33.03 22.91 -0.11
N GLU A 165 33.87 22.16 0.61
CA GLU A 165 33.40 21.17 1.60
C GLU A 165 33.01 21.79 2.96
N GLU A 166 33.51 22.97 3.33
CA GLU A 166 33.31 23.57 4.67
C GLU A 166 32.07 24.48 4.81
N ALA A 167 31.40 24.90 3.73
CA ALA A 167 30.34 25.92 3.80
C ALA A 167 28.94 25.39 4.18
N GLY A 168 28.85 24.21 4.81
CA GLY A 168 27.60 23.46 4.99
C GLY A 168 27.28 23.00 6.41
N GLU A 169 27.93 23.53 7.45
CA GLU A 169 27.52 23.39 8.86
C GLU A 169 26.76 24.63 9.37
#